data_AF-H3ZMA9-F1
#
_entry.id   AF-H3ZMA9-F1
#
_cell.length_a   1.000
_cell.length_b   1.000
_cell.length_c   1.000
_cell.angle_alpha   90.00
_cell.angle_beta   90.00
_cell.angle_gamma   90.00
#
_symmetry.space_group_name_H-M   'P 1'
#
loop_
_entity.id
_entity.type
_entity.pdbx_description
1 polymer ?
#
loop_
_entity_poly.entity_id
_entity_poly.type
_entity_poly.pdbx_seq_one_letter_code
_entity_poly.pdbx_strand_id
1 'polypeptide(L)' 'MKEKIERALFEVRPYIEYYEELKRKVEEISSKAQDEVSFVKSLEEEIRNSQEPFKTDLRIFLQKFSSL' A
#
# COMPACT_ATOMS: atom_id res chain seq x y z
N MET A 1 2.21 6.93 -11.18
CA MET A 1 2.00 6.51 -9.77
C MET A 1 0.55 6.12 -9.48
N LYS A 2 -0.44 7.01 -9.69
CA LYS A 2 -1.86 6.73 -9.40
C LYS A 2 -2.40 5.45 -10.06
N GLU A 3 -2.21 5.28 -11.37
CA GLU A 3 -2.64 4.06 -12.08
C GLU A 3 -1.97 2.78 -11.56
N LYS A 4 -0.68 2.86 -11.18
CA LYS A 4 0.07 1.75 -10.60
C LYS A 4 -0.49 1.36 -9.23
N ILE A 5 -0.87 2.35 -8.42
CA ILE A 5 -1.54 2.13 -7.12
C ILE A 5 -2.90 1.47 -7.32
N GLU A 6 -3.75 2.01 -8.20
CA GLU A 6 -5.09 1.46 -8.47
C GLU A 6 -5.00 0.01 -8.97
N ARG A 7 -4.06 -0.28 -9.87
CA ARG A 7 -3.80 -1.62 -10.36
C ARG A 7 -3.31 -2.56 -9.25
N ALA A 8 -2.36 -2.12 -8.44
CA ALA A 8 -1.86 -2.92 -7.31
C ALA A 8 -3.00 -3.23 -6.33
N LEU A 9 -3.81 -2.24 -5.93
CA LEU A 9 -4.98 -2.42 -5.07
C LEU A 9 -5.99 -3.41 -5.66
N PHE A 10 -6.27 -3.30 -6.97
CA PHE A 10 -7.19 -4.23 -7.64
C PHE A 10 -6.67 -5.67 -7.60
N GLU A 11 -5.38 -5.88 -7.93
CA GLU A 11 -4.79 -7.21 -8.00
C GLU A 11 -4.61 -7.86 -6.62
N VAL A 12 -4.37 -7.07 -5.56
CA VAL A 12 -4.24 -7.64 -4.20
C VAL A 12 -5.58 -7.88 -3.52
N ARG A 13 -6.67 -7.24 -3.95
CA ARG A 13 -7.99 -7.32 -3.30
C ARG A 13 -8.43 -8.72 -2.84
N PRO A 14 -8.22 -9.83 -3.58
CA PRO A 14 -8.62 -11.16 -3.13
C PRO A 14 -7.85 -11.70 -1.92
N TYR A 15 -6.71 -11.10 -1.58
CA TYR A 15 -5.78 -11.53 -0.54
C TYR A 15 -5.78 -10.65 0.70
N ILE A 16 -6.57 -9.56 0.70
CA ILE A 16 -6.55 -8.52 1.74
C ILE A 16 -7.77 -8.68 2.63
N GLU A 17 -7.56 -8.71 3.94
CA GLU A 17 -8.63 -8.79 4.94
C GLU A 17 -9.28 -7.40 5.17
N TYR A 18 -8.46 -6.35 5.28
CA TYR A 18 -8.90 -4.98 5.57
C TYR A 18 -8.81 -4.06 4.34
N TYR A 19 -9.44 -4.45 3.24
CA TYR A 19 -9.25 -3.79 1.94
C TYR A 19 -9.57 -2.29 1.95
N GLU A 20 -10.68 -1.89 2.56
CA GLU A 20 -11.07 -0.47 2.62
C GLU A 20 -10.09 0.35 3.49
N GLU A 21 -9.54 -0.24 4.55
CA GLU A 21 -8.53 0.40 5.38
C GLU A 21 -7.19 0.54 4.63
N LEU A 22 -6.76 -0.53 3.95
CA LEU A 22 -5.58 -0.54 3.11
C LEU A 22 -5.68 0.54 2.02
N LYS A 23 -6.81 0.59 1.30
CA LYS A 23 -7.06 1.56 0.25
C LYS A 23 -6.93 2.99 0.78
N ARG A 24 -7.63 3.31 1.88
CA ARG A 24 -7.56 4.64 2.51
C ARG A 24 -6.14 5.01 2.90
N LYS A 25 -5.41 4.07 3.52
CA LYS A 25 -4.03 4.29 3.96
C LYS A 25 -3.10 4.56 2.79
N VAL A 26 -3.19 3.74 1.74
CA VAL A 26 -2.40 3.89 0.51
C VAL A 26 -2.71 5.21 -0.19
N GLU A 27 -3.99 5.59 -0.30
CA GLU A 27 -4.40 6.87 -0.88
C GLU A 27 -3.86 8.06 -0.06
N GLU A 28 -3.96 8.00 1.28
CA GLU A 28 -3.41 9.01 2.18
C GLU A 28 -1.90 9.19 1.98
N ILE A 29 -1.15 8.10 2.00
CA ILE A 29 0.31 8.13 1.80
C ILE A 29 0.65 8.67 0.40
N SER A 30 -0.08 8.22 -0.64
CA SER A 30 0.15 8.66 -2.02
C SER A 30 -0.12 10.15 -2.23
N SER A 31 -1.08 10.73 -1.49
CA SER A 31 -1.40 12.16 -1.56
C SER A 31 -0.29 13.05 -1.00
N LYS A 32 0.55 12.50 -0.10
CA LYS A 32 1.66 13.20 0.55
C LYS A 32 3.01 12.92 -0.12
N ALA A 33 3.10 11.88 -0.93
CA ALA A 33 4.30 11.49 -1.65
C ALA A 33 4.51 12.36 -2.92
N GLN A 34 5.75 12.80 -3.14
CA GLN A 34 6.13 13.58 -4.33
C GLN A 34 6.43 12.67 -5.54
N ASP A 35 6.95 11.48 -5.25
CA ASP A 35 7.38 10.48 -6.22
C ASP A 35 7.26 9.06 -5.64
N GLU A 36 7.51 8.07 -6.48
CA GLU A 36 7.42 6.66 -6.12
C GLU A 36 8.40 6.25 -5.00
N VAL A 37 9.61 6.82 -4.97
CA VAL A 37 10.60 6.52 -3.93
C VAL A 37 10.12 7.05 -2.58
N SER A 38 9.58 8.27 -2.55
CA SER A 38 8.99 8.85 -1.34
C SER A 38 7.77 8.06 -0.85
N PHE A 39 6.93 7.59 -1.77
CA PHE A 39 5.76 6.75 -1.47
C PHE A 39 6.15 5.42 -0.83
N VAL A 40 7.11 4.71 -1.44
CA VAL A 40 7.59 3.42 -0.93
C VAL A 40 8.20 3.57 0.47
N LYS A 41 9.02 4.61 0.71
CA LYS A 41 9.59 4.87 2.04
C LYS A 41 8.51 5.11 3.10
N SER A 42 7.50 5.93 2.81
CA SER A 42 6.41 6.17 3.73
C SER A 42 5.56 4.93 3.98
N LEU A 43 5.39 4.07 2.98
CA LEU A 43 4.68 2.80 3.14
C LEU A 43 5.49 1.79 3.98
N GLU A 44 6.80 1.73 3.82
CA GLU A 44 7.69 0.93 4.68
C GLU A 44 7.67 1.39 6.14
N GLU A 45 7.60 2.71 6.37
CA GLU A 45 7.39 3.28 7.71
C GLU A 45 6.05 2.84 8.31
N GLU A 46 4.96 2.93 7.54
CA GLU A 46 3.64 2.48 7.97
C GLU A 46 3.63 0.99 8.32
N ILE A 47 4.30 0.14 7.52
CA ILE A 47 4.46 -1.30 7.79
C ILE A 47 5.20 -1.54 9.11
N ARG A 48 6.21 -0.74 9.44
CA ARG A 48 6.94 -0.85 10.71
C ARG A 48 6.07 -0.46 11.91
N ASN A 49 5.19 0.52 11.74
CA ASN A 49 4.32 1.04 12.80
C ASN A 49 3.01 0.27 12.97
N SER A 50 2.60 -0.50 11.95
CA SER A 50 1.36 -1.28 11.96
C SER A 50 1.49 -2.58 12.73
N GLN A 51 0.38 -3.03 13.31
CA GLN A 51 0.26 -4.34 13.97
C GLN A 51 -0.37 -5.37 13.02
N GLU A 52 -0.15 -6.65 13.30
CA GLU A 52 -0.88 -7.72 12.61
C GLU A 52 -2.37 -7.68 13.01
N PRO A 53 -3.31 -8.01 12.09
CA PRO A 53 -3.09 -8.55 10.74
C PRO A 53 -2.87 -7.49 9.63
N PHE A 54 -3.17 -6.21 9.91
CA PHE A 54 -3.11 -5.14 8.89
C PHE A 54 -1.71 -4.94 8.30
N LYS A 55 -0.67 -5.16 9.10
CA LYS A 55 0.72 -5.17 8.62
C LYS A 55 0.94 -6.14 7.45
N THR A 56 0.31 -7.31 7.47
CA THR A 56 0.39 -8.27 6.38
C THR A 56 -0.26 -7.73 5.11
N ASP A 57 -1.42 -7.08 5.21
CA ASP A 57 -2.11 -6.46 4.08
C ASP A 57 -1.24 -5.39 3.39
N LEU A 58 -0.58 -4.53 4.17
CA LEU A 58 0.35 -3.52 3.67
C LEU A 58 1.56 -4.15 2.95
N ARG A 59 2.08 -5.28 3.48
CA ARG A 59 3.20 -6.00 2.85
C ARG A 59 2.81 -6.63 1.52
N ILE A 60 1.63 -7.26 1.45
CA ILE A 60 1.10 -7.83 0.21
C ILE A 60 0.96 -6.73 -0.85
N PHE A 61 0.39 -5.59 -0.46
CA PHE A 61 0.29 -4.43 -1.34
C PHE A 61 1.66 -3.92 -1.81
N LEU A 62 2.61 -3.68 -0.89
CA LEU A 62 3.95 -3.20 -1.24
C LEU A 62 4.67 -4.17 -2.20
N GLN A 63 4.63 -5.47 -1.91
CA GLN A 63 5.22 -6.49 -2.78
C GLN A 63 4.62 -6.42 -4.18
N LYS A 64 3.29 -6.30 -4.29
CA LYS A 64 2.64 -6.21 -5.58
C LYS A 64 2.97 -4.92 -6.31
N PHE A 65 2.92 -3.78 -5.62
CA PHE A 65 3.26 -2.48 -6.16
C PHE A 65 4.68 -2.45 -6.72
N SER A 66 5.67 -2.99 -6.01
CA SER A 66 7.06 -3.05 -6.47
C SER A 66 7.30 -3.99 -7.65
N SER A 67 6.37 -4.91 -7.94
CA SER A 67 6.46 -5.85 -9.06
C SER A 67 5.89 -5.32 -10.39
N LEU A 68 5.21 -4.17 -10.35
CA LEU A 68 4.60 -3.49 -11.51
C LEU A 68 5.54 -2.43 -12.09
#